data_AF-A0A4P5PC66-F1
#
_entry.id   AF-A0A4P5PC66-F1
#
_cell.length_a   1.000
_cell.length_b   1.000
_cell.length_c   1.000
_cell.angle_alpha   90.00
_cell.angle_beta   90.00
_cell.angle_gamma   90.00
#
_symmetry.space_group_name_H-M   'P 1'
#
loop_
_entity.id
_entity.type
_entity.pdbx_description
1 polymer ?
#
loop_
_entity_poly.entity_id
_entity_poly.type
_entity_poly.pdbx_seq_one_letter_code
_entity_poly.pdbx_strand_id
1 'polypeptide(L)'
;MEEKMKRVSGIGLIALLICFFCGSFSQQVHAVETTTITLHRVLFTGEEAEAFDNQGGRPLKDVKLGAYDVSEKFYQLVNEGKTPQQAQKAISEAATEAVENDGLNKSFTKAAEDQLTKEDGTVTYVLPTYHSGTLGKVYLFVEKSVPNGVNYQAGNLVVGLPQAESMVDDVVHLYFKNQLVVRKPYFHKYGQDATGKDEGVLAGAEFQLYKLVNNEKYYLQEEPFNNGNQWVPSGEAGIVTFISDRTGKVSTGEYALAPGTYYFEETKAPSGYEITEQAKKIQVDIPSNSTEKITVTIDDKGILMEEAKVFNRKTTEPPGSSEPEEPEEPTTPSLPSTGGNRLPSTAGGTSTSSTKSLPRTGTRNQPLLIIFGGILLIGFTWILYKRNQPEEEK
;
A
#
# COMPACT_ATOMS: atom_id res chain seq x y z
N MET A 1 -1.71 -82.13 67.41
CA MET A 1 -0.30 -82.53 67.23
C MET A 1 -0.03 -82.42 65.74
N GLU A 2 0.35 -81.24 65.25
CA GLU A 2 1.73 -80.74 65.15
C GLU A 2 2.64 -81.60 64.26
N GLU A 3 3.00 -81.05 63.09
CA GLU A 3 4.36 -80.94 62.50
C GLU A 3 4.23 -80.69 60.98
N LYS A 4 4.62 -79.51 60.46
CA LYS A 4 5.96 -79.04 60.04
C LYS A 4 6.52 -79.71 58.76
N MET A 5 6.85 -78.81 57.81
CA MET A 5 7.86 -78.91 56.71
C MET A 5 7.50 -79.82 55.52
N LYS A 6 7.88 -79.57 54.26
CA LYS A 6 8.76 -78.59 53.58
C LYS A 6 8.46 -78.65 52.06
N ARG A 7 8.75 -77.53 51.37
CA ARG A 7 8.99 -77.26 49.92
C ARG A 7 9.09 -78.45 48.94
N VAL A 8 8.58 -78.31 47.70
CA VAL A 8 9.35 -78.23 46.42
C VAL A 8 8.46 -77.78 45.23
N SER A 9 9.11 -77.03 44.34
CA SER A 9 8.77 -76.46 43.02
C SER A 9 7.92 -77.29 42.05
N GLY A 10 7.15 -76.59 41.20
CA GLY A 10 6.50 -77.16 40.01
C GLY A 10 5.65 -76.14 39.24
N ILE A 11 6.31 -75.20 38.54
CA ILE A 11 5.67 -74.38 37.50
C ILE A 11 5.36 -75.32 36.33
N GLY A 12 4.08 -75.56 36.08
CA GLY A 12 3.63 -76.39 34.96
C GLY A 12 2.14 -76.29 34.70
N LEU A 13 1.80 -75.74 33.53
CA LEU A 13 0.62 -76.06 32.74
C LEU A 13 -0.75 -75.43 33.15
N ILE A 14 -0.94 -74.15 32.85
CA ILE A 14 -2.27 -73.63 32.46
C ILE A 14 -2.10 -72.88 31.14
N ALA A 15 -2.15 -73.64 30.05
CA ALA A 15 -2.24 -73.14 28.69
C ALA A 15 -3.25 -74.01 27.95
N LEU A 16 -4.52 -73.62 27.95
CA LEU A 16 -5.42 -73.67 26.80
C LEU A 16 -6.83 -73.26 27.22
N LEU A 17 -7.51 -72.52 26.33
CA LEU A 17 -8.94 -72.23 26.32
C LEU A 17 -9.40 -71.14 27.30
N ILE A 18 -9.30 -69.88 26.85
CA ILE A 18 -10.43 -68.97 26.53
C ILE A 18 -9.82 -67.74 25.83
N CYS A 19 -9.52 -67.91 24.54
CA CYS A 19 -9.28 -66.80 23.61
C CYS A 19 -10.20 -67.02 22.41
N PHE A 20 -11.49 -66.72 22.57
CA PHE A 20 -12.43 -66.70 21.46
C PHE A 20 -13.52 -65.66 21.73
N PHE A 21 -13.13 -64.40 21.88
CA PHE A 21 -13.97 -63.23 21.58
C PHE A 21 -13.09 -61.97 21.52
N CYS A 22 -12.04 -62.00 20.68
CA CYS A 22 -11.42 -60.76 20.22
C CYS A 22 -12.17 -60.37 18.94
N GLY A 23 -13.21 -59.56 19.09
CA GLY A 23 -13.87 -58.92 17.96
C GLY A 23 -12.80 -58.19 17.15
N SER A 24 -12.54 -58.67 15.95
CA SER A 24 -11.67 -58.01 14.99
C SER A 24 -12.36 -56.73 14.54
N PHE A 25 -12.21 -55.64 15.29
CA PHE A 25 -12.35 -54.31 14.72
C PHE A 25 -11.15 -54.11 13.79
N SER A 26 -11.31 -54.55 12.55
CA SER A 26 -10.41 -54.12 11.48
C SER A 26 -10.67 -52.63 11.29
N GLN A 27 -9.86 -51.77 11.91
CA GLN A 27 -9.80 -50.37 11.50
C GLN A 27 -9.14 -50.38 10.12
N GLN A 28 -9.97 -50.32 9.09
CA GLN A 28 -9.53 -50.07 7.74
C GLN A 28 -8.99 -48.63 7.72
N VAL A 29 -7.67 -48.47 7.83
CA VAL A 29 -7.02 -47.17 7.67
C VAL A 29 -7.11 -46.84 6.19
N HIS A 30 -8.16 -46.11 5.80
CA HIS A 30 -8.22 -45.51 4.47
C HIS A 30 -7.09 -44.49 4.36
N ALA A 31 -6.25 -44.62 3.33
CA ALA A 31 -5.27 -43.60 3.02
C ALA A 31 -6.00 -42.27 2.84
N VAL A 32 -5.53 -41.22 3.52
CA VAL A 32 -6.07 -39.87 3.34
C VAL A 32 -5.75 -39.47 1.91
N GLU A 33 -6.79 -39.27 1.10
CA GLU A 33 -6.61 -38.78 -0.27
C GLU A 33 -6.00 -37.37 -0.22
N THR A 34 -4.96 -37.15 -1.01
CA THR A 34 -4.22 -35.89 -1.05
C THR A 34 -4.18 -35.32 -2.45
N THR A 35 -4.15 -34.00 -2.53
CA THR A 35 -3.93 -33.24 -3.77
C THR A 35 -2.54 -32.61 -3.73
N THR A 36 -1.81 -32.72 -4.84
CA THR A 36 -0.57 -31.96 -5.05
C THR A 36 -0.90 -30.58 -5.61
N ILE A 37 -0.41 -29.54 -4.96
CA ILE A 37 -0.65 -28.14 -5.32
C ILE A 37 0.70 -27.47 -5.51
N THR A 38 0.94 -26.90 -6.68
CA THR A 38 2.10 -26.06 -6.96
C THR A 38 1.66 -24.60 -7.02
N LEU A 39 2.20 -23.79 -6.12
CA LEU A 39 2.01 -22.35 -6.13
C LEU A 39 3.14 -21.70 -6.92
N HIS A 40 2.77 -20.70 -7.73
CA HIS A 40 3.66 -19.92 -8.57
C HIS A 40 3.68 -18.49 -8.08
N ARG A 41 4.86 -18.00 -7.70
CA ARG A 41 5.08 -16.60 -7.39
C ARG A 41 5.88 -15.97 -8.51
N VAL A 42 5.17 -15.22 -9.34
CA VAL A 42 5.71 -14.60 -10.55
C VAL A 42 5.43 -13.10 -10.51
N LEU A 43 6.41 -12.28 -10.88
CA LEU A 43 6.28 -10.84 -11.00
C LEU A 43 6.05 -10.44 -12.46
N PHE A 44 4.95 -9.76 -12.74
CA PHE A 44 4.69 -9.13 -14.04
C PHE A 44 5.09 -7.65 -13.97
N THR A 45 5.80 -7.15 -14.97
CA THR A 45 6.23 -5.75 -15.05
C THR A 45 5.48 -5.02 -16.17
N GLY A 46 4.94 -3.82 -15.91
CA GLY A 46 4.22 -3.01 -16.91
C GLY A 46 2.71 -3.26 -16.97
N GLU A 47 2.06 -2.91 -18.10
CA GLU A 47 0.62 -3.15 -18.38
C GLU A 47 0.22 -4.64 -18.38
N GLU A 48 1.19 -5.55 -18.45
CA GLU A 48 1.00 -7.01 -18.41
C GLU A 48 0.58 -7.53 -17.02
N ALA A 49 0.57 -6.69 -15.98
CA ALA A 49 0.06 -7.04 -14.66
C ALA A 49 -1.45 -7.35 -14.62
N GLU A 50 -2.20 -6.93 -15.65
CA GLU A 50 -3.63 -7.20 -15.85
C GLU A 50 -3.89 -8.44 -16.74
N ALA A 51 -2.86 -9.02 -17.35
CA ALA A 51 -3.02 -10.16 -18.26
C ALA A 51 -3.31 -11.45 -17.48
N PHE A 52 -4.38 -12.15 -17.89
CA PHE A 52 -4.81 -13.42 -17.31
C PHE A 52 -3.97 -14.61 -17.79
N ASP A 53 -3.03 -14.42 -18.72
CA ASP A 53 -2.11 -15.47 -19.10
C ASP A 53 -0.94 -15.50 -18.11
N ASN A 54 -0.79 -16.61 -17.41
CA ASN A 54 0.30 -16.80 -16.47
C ASN A 54 1.67 -16.99 -17.19
N GLN A 55 1.83 -16.43 -18.39
CA GLN A 55 2.99 -16.54 -19.26
C GLN A 55 3.77 -15.22 -19.26
N GLY A 56 5.10 -15.29 -19.22
CA GLY A 56 5.98 -14.13 -19.42
C GLY A 56 6.47 -13.39 -18.18
N GLY A 57 5.87 -13.61 -17.01
CA GLY A 57 6.34 -12.97 -15.78
C GLY A 57 7.65 -13.56 -15.24
N ARG A 58 8.41 -12.76 -14.46
CA ARG A 58 9.67 -13.16 -13.84
C ARG A 58 9.41 -13.99 -12.57
N PRO A 59 9.86 -15.25 -12.48
CA PRO A 59 9.72 -16.03 -11.25
C PRO A 59 10.47 -15.38 -10.09
N LEU A 60 9.92 -15.47 -8.88
CA LEU A 60 10.55 -14.94 -7.66
C LEU A 60 11.01 -16.07 -6.76
N LYS A 61 12.33 -16.21 -6.61
CA LYS A 61 13.00 -17.09 -5.64
C LYS A 61 12.92 -16.52 -4.22
N ASP A 62 13.03 -17.38 -3.20
CA ASP A 62 13.18 -17.01 -1.79
C ASP A 62 11.98 -16.23 -1.20
N VAL A 63 10.79 -16.38 -1.78
CA VAL A 63 9.52 -15.89 -1.22
C VAL A 63 9.00 -16.92 -0.23
N LYS A 64 8.69 -16.50 1.00
CA LYS A 64 8.17 -17.41 2.04
C LYS A 64 6.65 -17.48 1.95
N LEU A 65 6.15 -18.68 1.69
CA LEU A 65 4.72 -18.98 1.59
C LEU A 65 4.29 -19.89 2.74
N GLY A 66 3.09 -19.62 3.29
CA GLY A 66 2.44 -20.43 4.31
C GLY A 66 1.14 -21.03 3.80
N ALA A 67 0.77 -22.21 4.30
CA ALA A 67 -0.46 -22.93 3.97
C ALA A 67 -1.28 -23.23 5.22
N TYR A 68 -2.56 -22.89 5.19
CA TYR A 68 -3.48 -22.97 6.33
C TYR A 68 -4.78 -23.67 5.94
N ASP A 69 -5.27 -24.56 6.79
CA ASP A 69 -6.59 -25.19 6.65
C ASP A 69 -7.64 -24.25 7.25
N VAL A 70 -8.54 -23.78 6.38
CA VAL A 70 -9.61 -22.85 6.73
C VAL A 70 -11.00 -23.46 6.53
N SER A 71 -11.08 -24.79 6.39
CA SER A 71 -12.31 -25.51 6.05
C SER A 71 -13.43 -25.22 7.05
N GLU A 72 -13.15 -25.31 8.35
CA GLU A 72 -14.16 -25.06 9.40
C GLU A 72 -14.72 -23.64 9.30
N LYS A 73 -13.84 -22.64 9.18
CA LYS A 73 -14.23 -21.24 9.08
C LYS A 73 -15.01 -20.96 7.81
N PHE A 74 -14.59 -21.53 6.68
CA PHE A 74 -15.26 -21.38 5.40
C PHE A 74 -16.68 -21.94 5.44
N TYR A 75 -16.85 -23.18 5.90
CA TYR A 75 -18.18 -23.81 5.95
C TYR A 75 -19.09 -23.16 7.00
N GLN A 76 -18.54 -22.66 8.11
CA GLN A 76 -19.29 -21.83 9.05
C GLN A 76 -19.88 -20.59 8.34
N LEU A 77 -19.05 -19.83 7.62
CA LEU A 77 -19.46 -18.61 6.92
C LEU A 77 -20.54 -18.89 5.86
N VAL A 78 -20.40 -19.99 5.12
CA VAL A 78 -21.41 -20.41 4.13
C VAL A 78 -22.71 -20.81 4.81
N ASN A 79 -22.66 -21.54 5.92
CA ASN A 79 -23.85 -21.91 6.70
C ASN A 79 -24.56 -20.69 7.32
N GLU A 80 -23.82 -19.61 7.61
CA GLU A 80 -24.35 -18.31 8.03
C GLU A 80 -24.98 -17.50 6.87
N GLY A 81 -25.02 -18.06 5.65
CA GLY A 81 -25.70 -17.48 4.50
C GLY A 81 -24.81 -16.69 3.53
N LYS A 82 -23.49 -16.69 3.72
CA LYS A 82 -22.57 -16.08 2.75
C LYS A 82 -22.42 -16.97 1.52
N THR A 83 -22.23 -16.35 0.36
CA THR A 83 -21.81 -17.09 -0.84
C THR A 83 -20.37 -17.59 -0.67
N PRO A 84 -19.94 -18.65 -1.39
CA PRO A 84 -18.54 -19.09 -1.40
C PRO A 84 -17.54 -17.96 -1.65
N GLN A 85 -17.83 -17.05 -2.58
CA GLN A 85 -16.97 -15.91 -2.90
C GLN A 85 -16.88 -14.91 -1.74
N GLN A 86 -18.00 -14.66 -1.06
CA GLN A 86 -18.02 -13.80 0.14
C GLN A 86 -17.25 -14.44 1.30
N ALA A 87 -17.33 -15.77 1.46
CA ALA A 87 -16.56 -16.49 2.47
C ALA A 87 -15.06 -16.47 2.18
N GLN A 88 -14.65 -16.72 0.92
CA GLN A 88 -13.24 -16.59 0.49
C GLN A 88 -12.71 -15.18 0.74
N LYS A 89 -13.46 -14.14 0.35
CA LYS A 89 -13.08 -12.74 0.59
C LYS A 89 -12.91 -12.44 2.08
N ALA A 90 -13.86 -12.85 2.92
CA ALA A 90 -13.79 -12.62 4.37
C ALA A 90 -12.58 -13.32 5.01
N ILE A 91 -12.25 -14.54 4.59
CA ILE A 91 -11.05 -15.25 5.06
C ILE A 91 -9.78 -14.55 4.61
N SER A 92 -9.73 -14.12 3.34
CA SER A 92 -8.60 -13.38 2.79
C SER A 92 -8.34 -12.07 3.55
N GLU A 93 -9.39 -11.30 3.86
CA GLU A 93 -9.27 -10.04 4.62
C GLU A 93 -8.80 -10.29 6.06
N ALA A 94 -9.38 -11.27 6.76
CA ALA A 94 -8.96 -11.65 8.10
C ALA A 94 -7.50 -12.16 8.14
N ALA A 95 -7.02 -12.81 7.07
CA ALA A 95 -5.63 -13.24 6.95
C ALA A 95 -4.68 -12.05 6.80
N THR A 96 -5.03 -11.02 6.02
CA THR A 96 -4.23 -9.79 5.91
C THR A 96 -4.04 -9.13 7.27
N GLU A 97 -5.12 -8.95 8.03
CA GLU A 97 -5.05 -8.37 9.39
C GLU A 97 -4.22 -9.23 10.36
N ALA A 98 -4.30 -10.56 10.21
CA ALA A 98 -3.54 -11.49 11.05
C ALA A 98 -2.04 -11.49 10.73
N VAL A 99 -1.64 -11.29 9.47
CA VAL A 99 -0.22 -11.15 9.09
C VAL A 99 0.42 -9.95 9.80
N GLU A 100 -0.29 -8.82 9.84
CA GLU A 100 0.22 -7.58 10.47
C GLU A 100 0.53 -7.73 11.96
N ASN A 101 -0.08 -8.71 12.63
CA ASN A 101 0.00 -8.90 14.08
C ASN A 101 0.62 -10.24 14.51
N ASP A 102 1.31 -10.94 13.60
CA ASP A 102 1.81 -12.32 13.83
C ASP A 102 0.72 -13.28 14.37
N GLY A 103 -0.52 -13.05 13.93
CA GLY A 103 -1.73 -13.69 14.43
C GLY A 103 -2.20 -14.90 13.59
N LEU A 104 -1.57 -15.19 12.45
CA LEU A 104 -2.04 -16.23 11.52
C LEU A 104 -2.25 -17.59 12.18
N ASN A 105 -1.28 -18.05 12.98
CA ASN A 105 -1.35 -19.35 13.66
C ASN A 105 -2.38 -19.37 14.81
N LYS A 106 -2.87 -18.21 15.25
CA LYS A 106 -3.96 -18.08 16.22
C LYS A 106 -5.32 -18.09 15.51
N SER A 107 -5.39 -17.51 14.32
CA SER A 107 -6.62 -17.37 13.54
C SER A 107 -6.95 -18.60 12.70
N PHE A 108 -5.94 -19.37 12.27
CA PHE A 108 -6.10 -20.49 11.35
C PHE A 108 -5.21 -21.68 11.71
N THR A 109 -5.67 -22.87 11.35
CA THR A 109 -4.93 -24.13 11.54
C THR A 109 -3.83 -24.24 10.50
N LYS A 110 -2.55 -24.32 10.92
CA LYS A 110 -1.43 -24.52 9.99
C LYS A 110 -1.57 -25.89 9.30
N ALA A 111 -1.58 -25.90 7.97
CA ALA A 111 -1.75 -27.13 7.18
C ALA A 111 -0.43 -27.79 6.80
N ALA A 112 0.62 -27.00 6.62
CA ALA A 112 1.97 -27.46 6.32
C ALA A 112 3.01 -26.43 6.78
N GLU A 113 4.28 -26.84 6.85
CA GLU A 113 5.38 -25.91 7.16
C GLU A 113 5.53 -24.81 6.11
N ASP A 114 6.01 -23.65 6.56
CA ASP A 114 6.31 -22.54 5.66
C ASP A 114 7.45 -22.96 4.73
N GLN A 115 7.35 -22.62 3.45
CA GLN A 115 8.34 -22.99 2.45
C GLN A 115 8.79 -21.76 1.65
N LEU A 116 10.03 -21.80 1.19
CA LEU A 116 10.57 -20.79 0.27
C LEU A 116 10.36 -21.24 -1.17
N THR A 117 10.02 -20.30 -2.04
CA THR A 117 9.98 -20.55 -3.48
C THR A 117 11.36 -20.87 -4.02
N LYS A 118 11.41 -21.83 -4.96
CA LYS A 118 12.63 -22.26 -5.66
C LYS A 118 13.05 -21.24 -6.72
N GLU A 119 14.11 -21.55 -7.48
CA GLU A 119 14.64 -20.68 -8.54
C GLU A 119 13.62 -20.38 -9.65
N ASP A 120 12.72 -21.33 -9.91
CA ASP A 120 11.61 -21.18 -10.86
C ASP A 120 10.39 -20.47 -10.27
N GLY A 121 10.48 -19.95 -9.05
CA GLY A 121 9.40 -19.23 -8.38
C GLY A 121 8.29 -20.13 -7.85
N THR A 122 8.52 -21.45 -7.77
CA THR A 122 7.50 -22.42 -7.34
C THR A 122 7.70 -22.93 -5.92
N VAL A 123 6.60 -23.34 -5.31
CA VAL A 123 6.57 -24.17 -4.09
C VAL A 123 5.47 -25.23 -4.23
N THR A 124 5.69 -26.42 -3.69
CA THR A 124 4.73 -27.53 -3.80
C THR A 124 4.29 -28.02 -2.43
N TYR A 125 2.98 -28.17 -2.26
CA TYR A 125 2.35 -28.78 -1.10
C TYR A 125 1.59 -30.04 -1.49
N VAL A 126 1.60 -31.03 -0.60
CA VAL A 126 0.75 -32.23 -0.71
C VAL A 126 -0.20 -32.17 0.47
N LEU A 127 -1.48 -31.89 0.20
CA LEU A 127 -2.47 -31.57 1.23
C LEU A 127 -3.69 -32.51 1.14
N PRO A 128 -4.32 -32.87 2.27
CA PRO A 128 -5.57 -33.63 2.27
C PRO A 128 -6.65 -33.02 1.35
N THR A 129 -7.33 -33.86 0.56
CA THR A 129 -8.35 -33.39 -0.40
C THR A 129 -9.69 -33.12 0.27
N TYR A 130 -10.09 -33.96 1.22
CA TYR A 130 -11.44 -33.94 1.80
C TYR A 130 -11.43 -33.56 3.28
N HIS A 131 -12.41 -32.72 3.64
CA HIS A 131 -12.71 -32.33 5.01
C HIS A 131 -13.53 -33.42 5.72
N SER A 132 -14.62 -33.87 5.10
CA SER A 132 -15.48 -34.93 5.65
C SER A 132 -16.33 -35.56 4.53
N GLY A 133 -16.30 -36.89 4.43
CA GLY A 133 -16.96 -37.60 3.32
C GLY A 133 -16.46 -37.08 1.97
N THR A 134 -17.36 -36.58 1.13
CA THR A 134 -17.04 -35.97 -0.17
C THR A 134 -16.88 -34.44 -0.09
N LEU A 135 -17.01 -33.85 1.09
CA LEU A 135 -16.86 -32.42 1.28
C LEU A 135 -15.38 -32.05 1.25
N GLY A 136 -15.02 -31.14 0.35
CA GLY A 136 -13.64 -30.69 0.13
C GLY A 136 -12.97 -30.01 1.32
N LYS A 137 -11.65 -30.03 1.36
CA LYS A 137 -10.88 -29.08 2.18
C LYS A 137 -10.85 -27.71 1.51
N VAL A 138 -10.74 -26.66 2.32
CA VAL A 138 -10.47 -25.30 1.84
C VAL A 138 -9.18 -24.81 2.47
N TYR A 139 -8.25 -24.39 1.62
CA TYR A 139 -6.92 -23.93 2.01
C TYR A 139 -6.74 -22.45 1.74
N LEU A 140 -6.05 -21.79 2.65
CA LEU A 140 -5.54 -20.43 2.52
C LEU A 140 -4.03 -20.49 2.30
N PHE A 141 -3.54 -19.84 1.25
CA PHE A 141 -2.12 -19.63 1.02
C PHE A 141 -1.79 -18.14 1.15
N VAL A 142 -0.75 -17.85 1.93
CA VAL A 142 -0.33 -16.50 2.29
C VAL A 142 1.15 -16.28 1.99
N GLU A 143 1.48 -15.11 1.49
CA GLU A 143 2.86 -14.65 1.39
C GLU A 143 3.28 -13.99 2.71
N LYS A 144 4.30 -14.56 3.34
CA LYS A 144 4.78 -14.12 4.66
C LYS A 144 5.98 -13.19 4.56
N SER A 145 6.79 -13.33 3.51
CA SER A 145 7.90 -12.42 3.23
C SER A 145 8.34 -12.53 1.77
N VAL A 146 8.79 -11.42 1.20
CA VAL A 146 9.44 -11.36 -0.11
C VAL A 146 10.91 -10.98 0.04
N PRO A 147 11.79 -11.32 -0.92
CA PRO A 147 13.16 -10.83 -0.95
C PRO A 147 13.23 -9.29 -0.96
N ASN A 148 14.33 -8.76 -0.45
CA ASN A 148 14.60 -7.32 -0.47
C ASN A 148 14.60 -6.77 -1.90
N GLY A 149 14.03 -5.57 -2.08
CA GLY A 149 13.90 -4.93 -3.39
C GLY A 149 12.74 -5.42 -4.26
N VAL A 150 11.90 -6.33 -3.74
CA VAL A 150 10.63 -6.69 -4.38
C VAL A 150 9.54 -5.75 -3.85
N ASN A 151 8.92 -5.03 -4.78
CA ASN A 151 7.95 -3.97 -4.47
C ASN A 151 6.49 -4.44 -4.53
N TYR A 152 6.28 -5.73 -4.75
CA TYR A 152 4.97 -6.32 -4.95
C TYR A 152 4.74 -7.43 -3.93
N GLN A 153 3.60 -7.39 -3.27
CA GLN A 153 3.11 -8.49 -2.44
C GLN A 153 2.10 -9.32 -3.21
N ALA A 154 1.93 -10.57 -2.79
CA ALA A 154 0.90 -11.45 -3.31
C ALA A 154 -0.44 -11.24 -2.57
N GLY A 155 -1.55 -11.17 -3.31
CA GLY A 155 -2.88 -11.30 -2.71
C GLY A 155 -3.12 -12.73 -2.21
N ASN A 156 -3.79 -12.90 -1.07
CA ASN A 156 -4.07 -14.22 -0.49
C ASN A 156 -4.88 -15.11 -1.46
N LEU A 157 -4.58 -16.42 -1.47
CA LEU A 157 -5.33 -17.41 -2.24
C LEU A 157 -6.15 -18.29 -1.31
N VAL A 158 -7.48 -18.33 -1.50
CA VAL A 158 -8.39 -19.22 -0.76
C VAL A 158 -9.01 -20.22 -1.74
N VAL A 159 -8.61 -21.48 -1.66
CA VAL A 159 -8.92 -22.52 -2.66
C VAL A 159 -9.59 -23.72 -2.01
N GLY A 160 -10.78 -24.08 -2.52
CA GLY A 160 -11.45 -25.33 -2.17
C GLY A 160 -10.97 -26.48 -3.06
N LEU A 161 -10.85 -27.68 -2.50
CA LEU A 161 -10.52 -28.92 -3.20
C LEU A 161 -11.76 -29.83 -3.32
N PRO A 162 -11.76 -30.85 -4.20
CA PRO A 162 -10.80 -31.07 -5.29
C PRO A 162 -10.95 -30.02 -6.41
N GLN A 163 -9.89 -29.85 -7.19
CA GLN A 163 -9.83 -28.94 -8.35
C GLN A 163 -9.60 -29.72 -9.65
N ALA A 164 -10.37 -30.79 -9.87
CA ALA A 164 -10.12 -31.76 -10.94
C ALA A 164 -10.05 -31.16 -12.36
N GLU A 165 -10.85 -30.15 -12.65
CA GLU A 165 -10.86 -29.46 -13.96
C GLU A 165 -9.67 -28.52 -14.16
N SER A 166 -8.97 -28.17 -13.08
CA SER A 166 -7.81 -27.26 -13.07
C SER A 166 -6.47 -28.00 -12.98
N MET A 167 -6.49 -29.34 -13.02
CA MET A 167 -5.30 -30.16 -12.91
C MET A 167 -4.60 -30.32 -14.26
N VAL A 168 -3.27 -30.17 -14.24
CA VAL A 168 -2.37 -30.57 -15.32
C VAL A 168 -1.42 -31.59 -14.73
N ASP A 169 -1.31 -32.77 -15.34
CA ASP A 169 -0.51 -33.90 -14.83
C ASP A 169 -0.78 -34.23 -13.35
N ASP A 170 -2.05 -34.26 -12.95
CA ASP A 170 -2.53 -34.52 -11.57
C ASP A 170 -2.08 -33.48 -10.51
N VAL A 171 -1.63 -32.30 -10.96
CA VAL A 171 -1.20 -31.20 -10.09
C VAL A 171 -2.11 -29.99 -10.28
N VAL A 172 -2.51 -29.37 -9.18
CA VAL A 172 -3.20 -28.08 -9.19
C VAL A 172 -2.17 -26.97 -9.25
N HIS A 173 -2.18 -26.16 -10.31
CA HIS A 173 -1.29 -25.01 -10.46
C HIS A 173 -2.03 -23.71 -10.08
N LEU A 174 -1.51 -22.97 -9.11
CA LEU A 174 -2.09 -21.71 -8.66
C LEU A 174 -1.08 -20.58 -8.78
N TYR A 175 -1.53 -19.41 -9.21
CA TYR A 175 -0.70 -18.24 -9.42
C TYR A 175 -1.16 -17.10 -8.50
N PHE A 176 -0.22 -16.54 -7.75
CA PHE A 176 -0.50 -15.38 -6.91
C PHE A 176 -0.64 -14.12 -7.77
N LYS A 177 -1.64 -13.29 -7.47
CA LYS A 177 -1.78 -11.96 -8.09
C LYS A 177 -0.84 -10.96 -7.44
N ASN A 178 -0.16 -10.15 -8.24
CA ASN A 178 0.74 -9.10 -7.77
C ASN A 178 -0.04 -7.87 -7.31
N GLN A 179 0.32 -7.35 -6.14
CA GLN A 179 -0.19 -6.10 -5.59
C GLN A 179 1.01 -5.21 -5.30
N LEU A 180 1.13 -4.10 -6.03
CA LEU A 180 2.20 -3.13 -5.78
C LEU A 180 2.01 -2.53 -4.37
N VAL A 181 3.00 -2.73 -3.51
CA VAL A 181 3.02 -2.09 -2.19
C VAL A 181 3.64 -0.72 -2.36
N VAL A 182 2.90 0.32 -2.01
CA VAL A 182 3.39 1.69 -2.00
C VAL A 182 3.12 2.35 -0.65
N ARG A 183 4.04 3.20 -0.21
CA ARG A 183 3.95 3.95 1.04
C ARG A 183 4.18 5.43 0.78
N LYS A 184 3.67 6.29 1.66
CA LYS A 184 3.75 7.74 1.54
C LYS A 184 4.61 8.29 2.69
N PRO A 185 5.94 8.35 2.53
CA PRO A 185 6.79 8.79 3.63
C PRO A 185 6.62 10.28 3.93
N TYR A 186 6.90 10.65 5.17
CA TYR A 186 6.91 12.02 5.63
C TYR A 186 7.93 12.22 6.76
N PHE A 187 8.24 13.46 7.07
CA PHE A 187 8.97 13.87 8.27
C PHE A 187 8.52 15.28 8.66
N HIS A 188 9.06 15.83 9.75
CA HIS A 188 8.72 17.17 10.20
C HIS A 188 9.92 18.13 10.13
N LYS A 189 9.67 19.33 9.63
CA LYS A 189 10.61 20.43 9.55
C LYS A 189 10.52 21.28 10.81
N TYR A 190 11.67 21.54 11.42
CA TYR A 190 11.81 22.36 12.61
C TYR A 190 12.89 23.43 12.43
N GLY A 191 12.83 24.44 13.31
CA GLY A 191 13.81 25.50 13.44
C GLY A 191 14.63 25.31 14.71
N GLN A 192 15.90 25.67 14.65
CA GLN A 192 16.78 25.80 15.80
C GLN A 192 17.36 27.21 15.84
N ASP A 193 17.51 27.76 17.04
CA ASP A 193 18.24 29.01 17.20
C ASP A 193 19.77 28.80 17.04
N ALA A 194 20.53 29.88 17.20
CA ALA A 194 21.99 29.83 17.10
C ALA A 194 22.67 28.97 18.18
N THR A 195 21.96 28.54 19.23
CA THR A 195 22.47 27.66 20.29
C THR A 195 22.06 26.19 20.08
N GLY A 196 21.23 25.91 19.06
CA GLY A 196 20.66 24.59 18.82
C GLY A 196 19.37 24.31 19.59
N LYS A 197 18.80 25.32 20.25
CA LYS A 197 17.50 25.20 20.93
C LYS A 197 16.40 25.08 19.88
N ASP A 198 15.53 24.08 20.05
CA ASP A 198 14.33 23.88 19.23
C ASP A 198 13.38 25.07 19.36
N GLU A 199 13.08 25.73 18.23
CA GLU A 199 12.18 26.88 18.10
C GLU A 199 10.81 26.49 17.50
N GLY A 200 10.57 25.19 17.32
CA GLY A 200 9.30 24.66 16.82
C GLY A 200 9.29 24.41 15.32
N VAL A 201 8.09 24.13 14.82
CA VAL A 201 7.84 23.69 13.43
C VAL A 201 8.06 24.84 12.43
N LEU A 202 8.53 24.51 11.23
CA LEU A 202 8.70 25.48 10.15
C LEU A 202 7.85 25.12 8.93
N ALA A 203 7.05 26.08 8.47
CA ALA A 203 6.31 26.01 7.21
C ALA A 203 7.10 26.67 6.06
N GLY A 204 6.88 26.20 4.84
CA GLY A 204 7.42 26.81 3.63
C GLY A 204 8.84 26.38 3.25
N ALA A 205 9.40 25.35 3.88
CA ALA A 205 10.64 24.74 3.42
C ALA A 205 10.36 23.92 2.16
N GLU A 206 11.14 24.10 1.10
CA GLU A 206 10.93 23.41 -0.18
C GLU A 206 11.96 22.27 -0.34
N PHE A 207 11.48 21.08 -0.65
CA PHE A 207 12.28 19.87 -0.83
C PHE A 207 12.05 19.25 -2.20
N GLN A 208 13.06 18.55 -2.70
CA GLN A 208 12.93 17.65 -3.83
C GLN A 208 13.26 16.22 -3.40
N LEU A 209 12.55 15.25 -3.98
CA LEU A 209 12.77 13.82 -3.74
C LEU A 209 13.57 13.22 -4.89
N TYR A 210 14.61 12.45 -4.57
CA TYR A 210 15.41 11.72 -5.54
C TYR A 210 15.74 10.30 -5.09
N LYS A 211 16.20 9.49 -6.03
CA LYS A 211 16.86 8.21 -5.79
C LYS A 211 18.23 8.21 -6.45
N LEU A 212 19.10 7.32 -5.99
CA LEU A 212 20.41 7.10 -6.61
C LEU A 212 20.36 5.91 -7.56
N VAL A 213 20.81 6.12 -8.80
CA VAL A 213 21.04 5.06 -9.78
C VAL A 213 22.47 5.21 -10.26
N ASN A 214 23.33 4.21 -10.02
CA ASN A 214 24.76 4.28 -10.32
C ASN A 214 25.44 5.55 -9.76
N ASN A 215 25.09 5.93 -8.53
CA ASN A 215 25.54 7.14 -7.83
C ASN A 215 25.10 8.48 -8.45
N GLU A 216 24.23 8.47 -9.46
CA GLU A 216 23.62 9.67 -10.04
C GLU A 216 22.24 9.92 -9.45
N LYS A 217 21.88 11.20 -9.27
CA LYS A 217 20.57 11.60 -8.74
C LYS A 217 19.52 11.63 -9.84
N TYR A 218 18.42 10.94 -9.60
CA TYR A 218 17.21 11.02 -10.41
C TYR A 218 16.05 11.49 -9.53
N TYR A 219 15.40 12.56 -9.93
CA TYR A 219 14.37 13.30 -9.21
C TYR A 219 12.98 12.88 -9.64
N LEU A 220 12.05 12.86 -8.69
CA LEU A 220 10.65 12.57 -8.96
C LEU A 220 10.02 13.68 -9.82
N GLN A 221 9.39 13.30 -10.93
CA GLN A 221 8.69 14.21 -11.85
C GLN A 221 7.16 14.14 -11.67
N GLU A 222 6.48 15.27 -11.92
CA GLU A 222 5.02 15.41 -11.93
C GLU A 222 4.41 14.74 -13.18
N GLU A 223 3.46 13.81 -12.99
CA GLU A 223 2.64 13.18 -14.05
C GLU A 223 1.23 12.89 -13.48
N PRO A 224 0.18 12.81 -14.31
CA PRO A 224 -1.18 12.51 -13.85
C PRO A 224 -1.26 11.06 -13.35
N PHE A 225 -1.44 10.92 -12.03
CA PHE A 225 -1.88 9.78 -11.21
C PHE A 225 -1.80 8.33 -11.79
N ASN A 226 -1.27 7.44 -10.92
CA ASN A 226 -1.43 5.96 -10.88
C ASN A 226 -0.11 5.15 -10.88
N ASN A 227 0.92 5.63 -10.15
CA ASN A 227 2.08 4.89 -9.61
C ASN A 227 3.10 4.28 -10.61
N GLY A 228 3.15 4.82 -11.82
CA GLY A 228 4.31 4.77 -12.72
C GLY A 228 5.27 5.96 -12.52
N ASN A 229 5.69 6.21 -11.26
CA ASN A 229 6.53 7.37 -10.91
C ASN A 229 7.72 7.51 -11.87
N GLN A 230 7.83 8.65 -12.54
CA GLN A 230 8.95 8.97 -13.42
C GLN A 230 10.07 9.61 -12.64
N TRP A 231 11.30 9.28 -13.04
CA TRP A 231 12.52 9.74 -12.40
C TRP A 231 13.44 10.33 -13.45
N VAL A 232 13.71 11.62 -13.34
CA VAL A 232 14.45 12.39 -14.34
C VAL A 232 15.77 12.92 -13.76
N PRO A 233 16.82 13.13 -14.57
CA PRO A 233 18.04 13.79 -14.11
C PRO A 233 17.78 15.18 -13.52
N SER A 234 18.76 15.70 -12.78
CA SER A 234 18.71 17.06 -12.24
C SER A 234 18.56 18.11 -13.36
N GLY A 235 17.75 19.16 -13.11
CA GLY A 235 17.57 20.29 -14.03
C GLY A 235 16.49 20.10 -15.09
N GLU A 236 15.86 18.92 -15.15
CA GLU A 236 14.71 18.67 -16.01
C GLU A 236 13.45 19.39 -15.51
N ALA A 237 12.55 19.73 -16.43
CA ALA A 237 11.30 20.40 -16.09
C ALA A 237 10.31 19.44 -15.39
N GLY A 238 9.46 20.00 -14.53
CA GLY A 238 8.41 19.22 -13.84
C GLY A 238 8.89 18.41 -12.64
N ILE A 239 10.09 18.66 -12.11
CA ILE A 239 10.51 18.06 -10.83
C ILE A 239 9.57 18.52 -9.72
N VAL A 240 9.07 17.57 -8.94
CA VAL A 240 8.11 17.83 -7.86
C VAL A 240 8.78 18.54 -6.70
N THR A 241 8.18 19.64 -6.25
CA THR A 241 8.56 20.33 -5.01
C THR A 241 7.60 19.97 -3.88
N PHE A 242 8.15 19.45 -2.79
CA PHE A 242 7.44 19.14 -1.55
C PHE A 242 7.65 20.27 -0.54
N ILE A 243 6.56 20.86 -0.05
CA ILE A 243 6.63 22.04 0.82
C ILE A 243 6.22 21.63 2.24
N SER A 244 6.99 22.04 3.25
CA SER A 244 6.60 21.85 4.64
C SER A 244 5.33 22.64 4.96
N ASP A 245 4.31 21.96 5.48
CA ASP A 245 3.04 22.60 5.79
C ASP A 245 3.08 23.40 7.11
N ARG A 246 1.92 23.94 7.54
CA ARG A 246 1.82 24.74 8.77
C ARG A 246 2.12 23.96 10.06
N THR A 247 2.13 22.63 9.99
CA THR A 247 2.54 21.72 11.07
C THR A 247 4.00 21.29 10.95
N GLY A 248 4.73 21.84 9.96
CA GLY A 248 6.08 21.44 9.61
C GLY A 248 6.15 20.14 8.82
N LYS A 249 5.03 19.48 8.51
CA LYS A 249 5.06 18.17 7.85
C LYS A 249 5.49 18.32 6.39
N VAL A 250 6.53 17.59 5.99
CA VAL A 250 6.93 17.37 4.60
C VAL A 250 6.51 15.97 4.24
N SER A 251 5.63 15.82 3.24
CA SER A 251 5.00 14.54 2.89
C SER A 251 5.02 14.34 1.38
N THR A 252 5.20 13.10 0.93
CA THR A 252 5.05 12.79 -0.51
C THR A 252 3.62 12.93 -1.02
N GLY A 253 2.63 13.13 -0.14
CA GLY A 253 1.27 13.49 -0.54
C GLY A 253 0.61 12.41 -1.41
N GLU A 254 0.31 12.75 -2.67
CA GLU A 254 -0.29 11.83 -3.63
C GLU A 254 0.74 10.83 -4.22
N TYR A 255 2.03 11.16 -4.15
CA TYR A 255 3.10 10.33 -4.67
C TYR A 255 3.41 9.18 -3.70
N ALA A 256 2.81 8.03 -3.99
CA ALA A 256 3.10 6.80 -3.28
C ALA A 256 4.40 6.17 -3.84
N LEU A 257 5.30 5.78 -2.95
CA LEU A 257 6.61 5.24 -3.29
C LEU A 257 6.64 3.74 -3.02
N ALA A 258 7.14 2.99 -4.00
CA ALA A 258 7.44 1.59 -3.82
C ALA A 258 8.61 1.39 -2.84
N PRO A 259 8.78 0.20 -2.24
CA PRO A 259 9.93 -0.11 -1.40
C PRO A 259 11.27 0.25 -2.06
N GLY A 260 12.22 0.66 -1.24
CA GLY A 260 13.52 1.17 -1.69
C GLY A 260 14.05 2.31 -0.83
N THR A 261 15.23 2.78 -1.20
CA THR A 261 15.93 3.88 -0.55
C THR A 261 15.82 5.14 -1.40
N TYR A 262 15.32 6.21 -0.79
CA TYR A 262 15.10 7.51 -1.40
C TYR A 262 15.75 8.60 -0.57
N TYR A 263 15.82 9.80 -1.12
CA TYR A 263 16.45 10.93 -0.48
C TYR A 263 15.65 12.20 -0.70
N PHE A 264 15.40 12.95 0.37
CA PHE A 264 14.98 14.35 0.27
C PHE A 264 16.21 15.26 0.34
N GLU A 265 16.19 16.32 -0.45
CA GLU A 265 17.09 17.46 -0.31
C GLU A 265 16.31 18.76 -0.22
N GLU A 266 16.64 19.58 0.77
CA GLU A 266 16.08 20.92 0.88
C GLU A 266 16.70 21.82 -0.18
N THR A 267 15.84 22.46 -0.96
CA THR A 267 16.21 23.38 -2.04
C THR A 267 16.00 24.84 -1.65
N LYS A 268 15.13 25.09 -0.67
CA LYS A 268 14.87 26.43 -0.15
C LYS A 268 14.44 26.39 1.31
N ALA A 269 15.16 27.14 2.15
CA ALA A 269 14.80 27.32 3.55
C ALA A 269 13.63 28.31 3.73
N PRO A 270 12.84 28.15 4.81
CA PRO A 270 11.91 29.18 5.28
C PRO A 270 12.62 30.50 5.60
N SER A 271 11.89 31.61 5.54
CA SER A 271 12.44 32.94 5.84
C SER A 271 13.07 33.00 7.24
N GLY A 272 14.28 33.58 7.33
CA GLY A 272 15.04 33.72 8.58
C GLY A 272 15.79 32.47 9.02
N TYR A 273 15.87 31.45 8.17
CA TYR A 273 16.59 30.20 8.44
C TYR A 273 17.52 29.81 7.29
N GLU A 274 18.56 29.05 7.60
CA GLU A 274 19.51 28.46 6.67
C GLU A 274 19.38 26.94 6.62
N ILE A 275 19.57 26.38 5.42
CA ILE A 275 19.59 24.93 5.18
C ILE A 275 20.81 24.33 5.90
N THR A 276 20.58 23.34 6.75
CA THR A 276 21.64 22.61 7.45
C THR A 276 22.19 21.47 6.61
N GLU A 277 23.38 20.93 6.96
CA GLU A 277 23.97 19.79 6.23
C GLU A 277 23.06 18.55 6.24
N GLN A 278 22.41 18.24 7.37
CA GLN A 278 21.43 17.15 7.46
C GLN A 278 20.25 17.32 6.48
N ALA A 279 19.84 18.57 6.21
CA ALA A 279 18.69 18.83 5.35
C ALA A 279 19.03 18.75 3.85
N LYS A 280 20.32 18.74 3.49
CA LYS A 280 20.78 18.54 2.10
C LYS A 280 20.68 17.09 1.64
N LYS A 281 20.62 16.12 2.56
CA LYS A 281 20.51 14.70 2.25
C LYS A 281 19.85 13.94 3.39
N ILE A 282 18.55 13.74 3.28
CA ILE A 282 17.75 12.98 4.24
C ILE A 282 17.40 11.65 3.60
N GLN A 283 17.97 10.54 4.08
CA GLN A 283 17.63 9.21 3.55
C GLN A 283 16.29 8.74 4.10
N VAL A 284 15.49 8.10 3.26
CA VAL A 284 14.24 7.45 3.63
C VAL A 284 14.28 6.02 3.11
N ASP A 285 14.19 5.05 4.02
CA ASP A 285 14.16 3.62 3.68
C ASP A 285 12.74 3.09 3.85
N ILE A 286 12.18 2.63 2.73
CA ILE A 286 10.85 2.02 2.68
C ILE A 286 11.03 0.50 2.57
N PRO A 287 10.70 -0.27 3.62
CA PRO A 287 10.85 -1.72 3.60
C PRO A 287 9.86 -2.38 2.63
N SER A 288 10.24 -3.53 2.08
CA SER A 288 9.35 -4.36 1.23
C SER A 288 8.24 -5.04 2.03
N ASN A 289 8.50 -5.30 3.31
CA ASN A 289 7.51 -5.80 4.24
C ASN A 289 6.64 -4.66 4.77
N SER A 290 5.34 -4.71 4.48
CA SER A 290 4.38 -3.69 4.90
C SER A 290 4.27 -3.52 6.42
N THR A 291 4.60 -4.56 7.20
CA THR A 291 4.55 -4.53 8.68
C THR A 291 5.75 -3.82 9.30
N GLU A 292 6.86 -3.71 8.56
CA GLU A 292 8.04 -2.98 8.99
C GLU A 292 7.82 -1.46 8.87
N LYS A 293 8.43 -0.72 9.81
CA LYS A 293 8.30 0.73 9.88
C LYS A 293 9.29 1.40 8.92
N ILE A 294 8.88 2.53 8.35
CA ILE A 294 9.74 3.38 7.54
C ILE A 294 10.74 4.07 8.45
N THR A 295 12.01 4.09 8.05
CA THR A 295 13.07 4.81 8.76
C THR A 295 13.55 5.99 7.94
N VAL A 296 13.82 7.10 8.63
CA VAL A 296 14.43 8.31 8.08
C VAL A 296 15.80 8.48 8.73
N THR A 297 16.87 8.55 7.93
CA THR A 297 18.22 8.75 8.45
C THR A 297 18.56 10.24 8.48
N ILE A 298 18.89 10.73 9.67
CA ILE A 298 19.30 12.11 9.93
C ILE A 298 20.59 12.03 10.75
N ASP A 299 21.66 12.70 10.30
CA ASP A 299 23.00 12.65 10.91
C ASP A 299 23.47 11.21 11.21
N ASP A 300 23.39 10.34 10.20
CA ASP A 300 23.76 8.92 10.25
C ASP A 300 22.99 8.07 11.28
N LYS A 301 21.87 8.60 11.82
CA LYS A 301 20.99 7.88 12.75
C LYS A 301 19.65 7.58 12.10
N GLY A 302 19.27 6.31 12.10
CA GLY A 302 17.93 5.88 11.69
C GLY A 302 16.89 6.24 12.76
N ILE A 303 15.90 7.02 12.38
CA ILE A 303 14.79 7.47 13.23
C ILE A 303 13.49 6.93 12.61
N LEU A 304 12.52 6.53 13.44
CA LEU A 304 11.20 6.17 12.93
C LEU A 304 10.55 7.37 12.25
N MET A 305 9.91 7.15 11.11
CA MET A 305 9.31 8.21 10.28
C MET A 305 8.42 9.18 11.08
N GLU A 306 7.61 8.66 12.01
CA GLU A 306 6.73 9.44 12.89
C GLU A 306 7.47 10.38 13.86
N GLU A 307 8.74 10.10 14.17
CA GLU A 307 9.59 10.86 15.10
C GLU A 307 10.63 11.73 14.38
N ALA A 308 10.77 11.60 13.07
CA ALA A 308 11.81 12.26 12.29
C ALA A 308 11.64 13.78 12.25
N LYS A 309 12.63 14.51 12.77
CA LYS A 309 12.71 15.97 12.78
C LYS A 309 13.95 16.47 12.04
N VAL A 310 13.75 17.28 11.01
CA VAL A 310 14.82 17.89 10.20
C VAL A 310 14.91 19.38 10.52
N PHE A 311 16.04 19.82 11.06
CA PHE A 311 16.19 21.20 11.55
C PHE A 311 16.86 22.13 10.54
N ASN A 312 16.41 23.39 10.50
CA ASN A 312 17.18 24.50 9.94
C ASN A 312 17.68 25.37 11.06
N ARG A 313 18.77 26.08 10.83
CA ARG A 313 19.33 27.00 11.81
C ARG A 313 18.88 28.42 11.51
N LYS A 314 18.43 29.14 12.53
CA LYS A 314 18.03 30.54 12.40
C LYS A 314 19.24 31.36 11.97
N THR A 315 19.07 32.18 10.94
CA THR A 315 20.09 33.14 10.54
C THR A 315 20.22 34.16 11.67
N THR A 316 21.44 34.39 12.15
CA THR A 316 21.70 35.60 12.94
C THR A 316 21.67 36.75 11.96
N GLU A 317 20.72 37.68 12.11
CA GLU A 317 20.82 38.96 11.40
C GLU A 317 22.23 39.53 11.63
N PRO A 318 22.89 40.06 10.59
CA PRO A 318 24.12 40.81 10.80
C PRO A 318 23.83 41.91 11.83
N PRO A 319 24.70 42.12 12.84
CA PRO A 319 24.55 43.24 13.75
C PRO A 319 24.78 44.52 12.92
N GLY A 320 23.71 45.12 12.39
CA GLY A 320 23.83 46.31 11.55
C GLY A 320 22.73 46.58 10.52
N SER A 321 21.69 45.75 10.38
CA SER A 321 20.52 46.14 9.57
C SER A 321 19.52 46.92 10.41
N SER A 322 19.87 48.15 10.80
CA SER A 322 18.85 49.13 11.16
C SER A 322 17.99 49.39 9.93
N GLU A 323 16.68 49.15 10.08
CA GLU A 323 15.64 49.63 9.19
C GLU A 323 15.93 51.09 8.79
N PRO A 324 15.87 51.46 7.49
CA PRO A 324 16.05 52.85 7.10
C PRO A 324 14.94 53.67 7.76
N GLU A 325 15.30 54.68 8.56
CA GLU A 325 14.32 55.66 9.03
C GLU A 325 13.58 56.23 7.83
N GLU A 326 12.26 56.10 7.85
CA GLU A 326 11.35 56.69 6.88
C GLU A 326 11.62 58.21 6.83
N PRO A 327 11.88 58.79 5.64
CA PRO A 327 12.20 60.21 5.55
C PRO A 327 10.99 61.04 5.99
N GLU A 328 11.18 61.94 6.96
CA GLU A 328 10.13 62.86 7.42
C GLU A 328 9.49 63.60 6.23
N GLU A 329 8.15 63.60 6.18
CA GLU A 329 7.37 64.29 5.16
C GLU A 329 7.75 65.80 5.10
N PRO A 330 7.91 66.38 3.89
CA PRO A 330 8.23 67.79 3.77
C PRO A 330 7.04 68.65 4.21
N THR A 331 7.28 69.55 5.16
CA THR A 331 6.32 70.59 5.54
C THR A 331 6.05 71.53 4.36
N THR A 332 4.78 71.64 3.97
CA THR A 332 4.27 72.53 2.93
C THR A 332 4.55 74.01 3.24
N PRO A 333 5.08 74.80 2.29
CA PRO A 333 5.11 76.26 2.40
C PRO A 333 3.75 76.84 1.99
N SER A 334 3.19 77.71 2.84
CA SER A 334 2.04 78.55 2.53
C SER A 334 2.47 79.76 1.67
N LEU A 335 1.80 79.95 0.52
CA LEU A 335 1.88 81.15 -0.30
C LEU A 335 0.48 81.76 -0.49
N PRO A 336 0.32 83.09 -0.38
CA PRO A 336 -0.99 83.74 -0.43
C PRO A 336 -1.31 84.23 -1.84
N SER A 337 -2.60 84.26 -2.23
CA SER A 337 -3.11 85.35 -3.08
C SER A 337 -4.64 85.33 -3.20
N THR A 338 -5.21 86.53 -3.15
CA THR A 338 -6.61 86.88 -3.31
C THR A 338 -6.82 87.47 -4.70
N GLY A 339 -7.92 87.08 -5.38
CA GLY A 339 -8.67 87.99 -6.25
C GLY A 339 -8.69 87.72 -7.77
N GLY A 340 -9.90 87.53 -8.30
CA GLY A 340 -10.37 88.34 -9.43
C GLY A 340 -10.55 87.69 -10.81
N ASN A 341 -11.71 87.06 -11.01
CA ASN A 341 -12.61 87.08 -12.19
C ASN A 341 -12.07 87.16 -13.65
N ARG A 342 -12.52 86.19 -14.49
CA ARG A 342 -13.43 86.41 -15.65
C ARG A 342 -13.84 85.07 -16.32
N LEU A 343 -15.14 84.91 -16.56
CA LEU A 343 -15.88 83.85 -17.31
C LEU A 343 -16.20 84.37 -18.75
N PRO A 344 -16.95 83.69 -19.67
CA PRO A 344 -17.56 82.33 -19.68
C PRO A 344 -17.46 81.54 -21.02
N SER A 345 -18.00 80.30 -21.06
CA SER A 345 -19.05 79.81 -22.03
C SER A 345 -18.91 78.29 -22.30
N THR A 346 -19.76 77.44 -21.70
CA THR A 346 -20.99 76.79 -22.28
C THR A 346 -20.64 75.49 -23.03
N ALA A 347 -21.22 74.29 -22.87
CA ALA A 347 -22.30 73.67 -22.09
C ALA A 347 -22.02 72.14 -22.12
N GLY A 348 -22.56 71.24 -21.29
CA GLY A 348 -23.54 71.32 -20.22
C GLY A 348 -23.99 69.90 -19.85
N GLY A 349 -24.31 69.70 -18.57
CA GLY A 349 -25.18 68.65 -18.02
C GLY A 349 -24.63 67.21 -17.98
N THR A 350 -24.78 66.42 -16.91
CA THR A 350 -25.72 66.52 -15.79
C THR A 350 -25.25 65.58 -14.65
N SER A 351 -25.42 66.07 -13.42
CA SER A 351 -25.93 65.36 -12.22
C SER A 351 -25.17 64.18 -11.59
N THR A 352 -24.56 64.50 -10.44
CA THR A 352 -24.77 63.92 -9.10
C THR A 352 -24.56 62.43 -8.81
N SER A 353 -23.68 62.22 -7.82
CA SER A 353 -23.92 61.48 -6.56
C SER A 353 -24.40 60.04 -6.67
N SER A 354 -23.57 59.11 -6.22
CA SER A 354 -23.83 58.41 -4.95
C SER A 354 -22.78 57.33 -4.67
N THR A 355 -22.28 57.37 -3.44
CA THR A 355 -21.88 56.25 -2.58
C THR A 355 -21.94 54.85 -3.22
N LYS A 356 -20.76 54.29 -3.51
CA LYS A 356 -20.58 52.90 -3.88
C LYS A 356 -20.57 52.03 -2.61
N SER A 357 -21.76 51.57 -2.20
CA SER A 357 -21.89 50.36 -1.39
C SER A 357 -21.82 49.13 -2.31
N LEU A 358 -21.17 48.07 -1.82
CA LEU A 358 -21.27 46.71 -2.36
C LEU A 358 -22.70 46.18 -2.12
N PRO A 359 -23.29 45.26 -2.94
CA PRO A 359 -22.73 43.91 -3.08
C PRO A 359 -23.10 43.08 -4.35
N ARG A 360 -22.53 41.86 -4.35
CA ARG A 360 -23.08 40.56 -4.80
C ARG A 360 -22.81 40.02 -6.21
N THR A 361 -22.68 38.69 -6.16
CA THR A 361 -22.34 37.64 -7.11
C THR A 361 -23.30 37.52 -8.30
N GLY A 362 -22.75 37.31 -9.49
CA GLY A 362 -23.48 36.95 -10.70
C GLY A 362 -22.99 35.63 -11.28
N THR A 363 -23.77 34.58 -11.07
CA THR A 363 -23.74 33.29 -11.76
C THR A 363 -23.99 33.49 -13.26
N ARG A 364 -23.30 32.74 -14.12
CA ARG A 364 -23.69 32.57 -15.54
C ARG A 364 -23.55 31.11 -15.96
N ASN A 365 -24.69 30.44 -16.05
CA ASN A 365 -24.88 29.16 -16.73
C ASN A 365 -24.75 29.35 -18.24
N GLN A 366 -24.13 28.39 -18.95
CA GLN A 366 -24.72 27.82 -20.17
C GLN A 366 -24.25 26.36 -20.42
N PRO A 367 -25.11 25.50 -21.00
CA PRO A 367 -24.93 24.05 -21.12
C PRO A 367 -24.53 23.62 -22.54
N LEU A 368 -23.76 22.53 -22.69
CA LEU A 368 -23.80 21.59 -23.82
C LEU A 368 -22.66 20.56 -23.70
N LEU A 369 -23.00 19.30 -23.45
CA LEU A 369 -22.40 18.10 -24.04
C LEU A 369 -23.19 16.85 -23.58
N ILE A 370 -24.47 16.79 -23.93
CA ILE A 370 -25.23 15.53 -24.00
C ILE A 370 -25.26 15.13 -25.47
N ILE A 371 -24.12 14.67 -26.02
CA ILE A 371 -24.09 13.90 -27.27
C ILE A 371 -22.94 12.90 -27.19
N PHE A 372 -23.00 11.95 -26.26
CA PHE A 372 -22.24 10.69 -26.36
C PHE A 372 -22.98 9.49 -25.76
N GLY A 373 -23.98 9.72 -24.88
CA GLY A 373 -24.85 8.64 -24.36
C GLY A 373 -25.87 8.08 -25.35
N GLY A 374 -26.16 8.78 -26.45
CA GLY A 374 -27.15 8.35 -27.45
C GLY A 374 -26.64 7.28 -28.43
N ILE A 375 -25.33 7.19 -28.66
CA ILE A 375 -24.74 6.24 -29.62
C ILE A 375 -24.57 4.84 -29.00
N LEU A 376 -24.42 4.76 -27.67
CA LEU A 376 -24.27 3.47 -26.97
C LEU A 376 -25.58 2.70 -26.79
N LEU A 377 -26.74 3.38 -26.76
CA LEU A 377 -28.04 2.71 -26.60
C LEU A 377 -28.60 2.13 -27.92
N ILE A 378 -28.26 2.72 -29.08
CA ILE A 378 -28.66 2.20 -30.39
C ILE A 378 -27.82 0.95 -30.75
N GLY A 379 -26.53 0.92 -30.38
CA GLY A 379 -25.69 -0.27 -30.58
C GLY A 379 -26.12 -1.47 -29.73
N PHE A 380 -26.50 -1.24 -28.46
CA PHE A 380 -26.93 -2.31 -27.56
C PHE A 380 -28.28 -2.92 -27.97
N THR A 381 -29.21 -2.11 -28.48
CA THR A 381 -30.50 -2.60 -28.99
C THR A 381 -30.36 -3.37 -30.30
N TRP A 382 -29.42 -3.00 -31.18
CA TRP A 382 -29.15 -3.77 -32.41
C TRP A 382 -28.47 -5.12 -32.14
N ILE A 383 -27.57 -5.20 -31.15
CA ILE A 383 -26.90 -6.44 -30.74
C ILE A 383 -27.90 -7.42 -30.10
N LEU A 384 -28.83 -6.92 -29.27
CA LEU A 384 -29.89 -7.76 -28.69
C LEU A 384 -30.92 -8.20 -29.75
N TYR A 385 -31.24 -7.35 -30.73
CA TYR A 385 -32.13 -7.71 -31.83
C TYR A 385 -31.54 -8.82 -32.71
N LYS A 386 -30.22 -8.78 -33.00
CA LYS A 386 -29.55 -9.80 -33.82
C LYS A 386 -29.41 -11.16 -33.11
N ARG A 387 -29.33 -11.17 -31.77
CA ARG A 387 -29.17 -12.40 -30.99
C ARG A 387 -30.48 -13.19 -30.77
N ASN A 388 -31.63 -12.58 -31.07
CA ASN A 388 -32.96 -13.15 -30.81
C ASN A 388 -33.71 -13.60 -32.07
N GLN A 389 -33.06 -13.64 -33.24
CA GLN A 389 -33.63 -14.26 -34.43
C GLN A 389 -33.33 -15.77 -34.41
N PRO A 390 -34.34 -16.66 -34.49
CA PRO A 390 -34.10 -18.08 -34.66
C PRO A 390 -33.46 -18.31 -36.05
N GLU A 391 -32.39 -19.09 -36.10
CA GLU A 391 -31.75 -19.44 -37.36
C GLU A 391 -32.76 -20.16 -38.26
N GLU A 392 -33.09 -19.57 -39.41
CA GLU A 392 -33.78 -20.29 -40.48
C GLU A 392 -32.81 -21.33 -41.03
N GLU A 393 -33.18 -22.59 -40.87
CA GLU A 393 -32.58 -23.74 -41.54
C GLU A 393 -32.43 -23.48 -43.05
N LYS A 394 -31.20 -23.55 -43.54
CA LYS A 394 -30.89 -23.94 -44.91
C LYS A 394 -29.72 -24.89 -44.97
#